data_AF-A0A496Q707-F1
#
_entry.id   AF-A0A496Q707-F1
#
_cell.length_a   1.000
_cell.length_b   1.000
_cell.length_c   1.000
_cell.angle_alpha   90.00
_cell.angle_beta   90.00
_cell.angle_gamma   90.00
#
_symmetry.space_group_name_H-M   'P 1'
#
loop_
_entity.id
_entity.type
_entity.pdbx_description
1 polymer ?
#
loop_
_entity_poly.entity_id
_entity_poly.type
_entity_poly.pdbx_seq_one_letter_code
_entity_poly.pdbx_strand_id
1 'polypeptide(L)' 'MAKVTVDKDACIGCGVCENLCPEVFKLGDDGKATTLVSE' A
#
# COMPACT_ATOMS: atom_id res chain seq x y z
N MET A 1 16.98 -7.40 -3.99
CA MET A 1 15.80 -7.22 -3.12
C MET A 1 14.64 -6.82 -4.02
N ALA A 2 13.47 -7.43 -3.86
CA ALA A 2 12.32 -7.11 -4.72
C ALA A 2 11.74 -5.74 -4.33
N LYS A 3 11.50 -4.88 -5.32
CA LYS A 3 10.87 -3.57 -5.13
C LYS A 3 9.36 -3.73 -5.31
N VAL A 4 8.58 -3.22 -4.35
CA VAL A 4 7.12 -3.23 -4.39
C VAL A 4 6.62 -1.79 -4.47
N THR A 5 5.59 -1.56 -5.28
CA THR A 5 4.97 -0.25 -5.47
C THR A 5 3.46 -0.42 -5.58
N VAL A 6 2.70 0.56 -5.10
CA VAL A 6 1.25 0.59 -5.27
C VAL A 6 0.91 1.40 -6.52
N ASP A 7 0.21 0.77 -7.45
CA ASP A 7 -0.47 1.48 -8.55
C ASP A 7 -1.70 2.19 -7.98
N LYS A 8 -1.67 3.52 -7.98
CA LYS A 8 -2.72 4.36 -7.38
C LYS A 8 -3.99 4.42 -8.24
N ASP A 9 -3.88 4.18 -9.55
CA ASP A 9 -5.01 4.12 -10.47
C ASP A 9 -5.79 2.81 -10.28
N ALA A 10 -5.08 1.68 -10.17
CA ALA A 10 -5.69 0.38 -9.92
C ALA A 10 -6.14 0.19 -8.45
N CYS A 11 -5.55 0.92 -7.50
CA CYS A 11 -5.90 0.81 -6.09
C CYS A 11 -7.33 1.29 -5.84
N ILE A 12 -8.21 0.40 -5.39
CA ILE A 12 -9.61 0.71 -5.05
C ILE A 12 -9.83 1.08 -3.57
N GLY A 13 -8.76 1.15 -2.77
CA GLY A 13 -8.88 1.51 -1.35
C GLY A 13 -9.49 0.43 -0.45
N CYS A 14 -9.40 -0.84 -0.81
CA CYS A 14 -10.05 -1.93 -0.07
C CYS A 14 -9.39 -2.27 1.29
N GLY A 15 -8.19 -1.76 1.59
CA GLY A 15 -7.50 -1.99 2.87
C GLY A 15 -6.91 -3.39 3.08
N VAL A 16 -7.09 -4.32 2.13
CA VAL A 16 -6.60 -5.71 2.26
C VAL A 16 -5.08 -5.79 2.42
N CYS A 17 -4.33 -4.93 1.73
CA CYS A 17 -2.87 -4.90 1.80
C CYS A 17 -2.34 -4.47 3.18
N GLU A 18 -2.94 -3.45 3.79
CA GLU A 18 -2.61 -3.02 5.17
C GLU A 18 -2.98 -4.11 6.19
N ASN A 19 -4.08 -4.83 5.97
CA ASN A 19 -4.47 -5.93 6.87
C ASN A 19 -3.53 -7.14 6.78
N LEU A 20 -3.09 -7.49 5.56
CA LEU A 20 -2.18 -8.63 5.33
C LEU A 20 -0.74 -8.32 5.75
N CYS A 21 -0.24 -7.12 5.44
CA CYS A 21 1.15 -6.73 5.65
C CYS A 21 1.23 -5.26 6.14
N PRO A 22 0.83 -4.99 7.38
CA PRO A 22 0.79 -3.62 7.94
C PRO A 22 2.16 -2.95 8.07
N GLU A 23 3.25 -3.73 8.07
CA GLU A 23 4.63 -3.23 8.07
C GLU A 23 5.09 -2.75 6.68
N VAL A 24 4.40 -3.18 5.61
CA VAL A 24 4.74 -2.87 4.22
C VAL A 24 3.77 -1.85 3.63
N PHE A 25 2.49 -1.93 3.97
CA PHE A 25 1.43 -1.12 3.38
C PHE A 25 0.64 -0.38 4.44
N LYS A 26 0.23 0.84 4.10
CA LYS A 26 -0.67 1.66 4.90
C LYS A 26 -1.73 2.31 4.00
N LEU A 27 -2.97 2.45 4.48
CA LEU A 27 -3.97 3.23 3.78
C LEU A 27 -3.77 4.72 4.10
N GLY A 28 -3.59 5.54 3.07
CA GLY A 28 -3.52 6.99 3.20
C GLY A 28 -4.90 7.63 3.32
N ASP A 29 -4.92 8.89 3.72
CA ASP A 29 -6.13 9.73 3.80
C ASP A 29 -6.76 10.00 2.42
N ASP A 30 -6.03 9.73 1.33
CA ASP A 30 -6.53 9.72 -0.06
C ASP A 30 -7.37 8.48 -0.39
N GLY A 31 -7.56 7.57 0.59
CA GLY A 31 -8.24 6.30 0.40
C GLY A 31 -7.42 5.31 -0.44
N LYS A 32 -6.12 5.54 -0.61
CA LYS A 32 -5.25 4.68 -1.44
C LYS A 32 -4.11 4.13 -0.60
N ALA A 33 -3.67 2.92 -0.93
CA ALA A 33 -2.53 2.32 -0.26
C ALA A 33 -1.22 3.04 -0.60
N THR A 34 -0.29 3.09 0.36
CA THR A 34 1.09 3.55 0.22
C THR A 34 2.03 2.47 0.78
N THR A 35 3.26 2.43 0.26
CA THR A 35 4.30 1.52 0.76
C THR A 35 5.12 2.23 1.83
N LEU A 36 5.27 1.58 3.00
CA LEU A 36 6.12 2.06 4.09
C LEU A 36 7.59 1.71 3.87
N VAL A 37 7.85 0.65 3.11
CA VAL A 37 9.21 0.26 2.71
C VAL A 37 9.66 1.12 1.53
N SER A 38 10.30 2.24 1.86
CA SER A 38 10.97 3.12 0.92
C SER A 38 12.47 3.05 1.21
N GLU A 39 13.17 2.25 0.39
CA GLU A 39 14.63 1.98 0.41
C GLU A 39 15.21 1.26 1.64
#